data_AF-A0A3N5WY65-F1
#
_entry.id   AF-A0A3N5WY65-F1
#
_cell.length_a   1.000
_cell.length_b   1.000
_cell.length_c   1.000
_cell.angle_alpha   90.00
_cell.angle_beta   90.00
_cell.angle_gamma   90.00
#
_symmetry.space_group_name_H-M   'P 1'
#
loop_
_entity.id
_entity.type
_entity.pdbx_description
1 polymer ?
#
loop_
_entity_poly.entity_id
_entity_poly.type
_entity_poly.pdbx_seq_one_letter_code
_entity_poly.pdbx_strand_id
1 'polypeptide(L)'
;QTSEYNKRRAECEGAVRSLNDVLGDVRALRDVSPRQLEEHEGLMPDLWYQRARHVVTENERVLSAVKSLKAGDIVQFGRLMYESHASLRDDYEVSCAELDVLVELASRQPGTIGSRMTGAGFGGCTVNLVPAEAVADFQAVVAEKYQARTGLKPMIYVCSPSNGVTHRKL
;
A
#
# COMPACT_ATOMS: atom_id res chain seq x y z
N GLN A 1 19.68 -6.60 -16.34
CA GLN A 1 19.08 -6.86 -15.01
C GLN A 1 17.62 -6.45 -15.08
N THR A 2 16.70 -7.32 -14.70
CA THR A 2 15.26 -7.02 -14.61
C THR A 2 15.03 -6.33 -13.27
N SER A 3 14.38 -5.17 -13.25
CA SER A 3 14.08 -4.46 -11.99
C SER A 3 13.17 -5.30 -11.08
N GLU A 4 13.22 -5.08 -9.77
CA GLU A 4 12.29 -5.76 -8.82
C GLU A 4 10.82 -5.53 -9.19
N TYR A 5 10.49 -4.33 -9.70
CA TYR A 5 9.16 -4.05 -10.24
C TYR A 5 8.76 -5.00 -11.37
N ASN A 6 9.65 -5.20 -12.36
CA ASN A 6 9.38 -6.10 -13.48
C ASN A 6 9.30 -7.57 -13.02
N LYS A 7 10.03 -7.93 -11.95
CA LYS A 7 9.91 -9.26 -11.33
C LYS A 7 8.52 -9.47 -10.73
N ARG A 8 8.01 -8.52 -9.91
CA ARG A 8 6.64 -8.59 -9.35
C ARG A 8 5.58 -8.67 -10.44
N ARG A 9 5.75 -7.89 -11.51
CA ARG A 9 4.85 -7.96 -12.68
C ARG A 9 4.84 -9.35 -13.31
N ALA A 10 6.00 -9.94 -13.55
CA ALA A 10 6.11 -11.28 -14.14
C ALA A 10 5.50 -12.37 -13.25
N GLU A 11 5.66 -12.26 -11.93
CA GLU A 11 5.03 -13.16 -10.94
C GLU A 11 3.50 -13.07 -11.02
N CYS A 12 2.93 -11.85 -11.04
CA CYS A 12 1.49 -11.64 -11.21
C CYS A 12 0.97 -12.14 -12.57
N GLU A 13 1.72 -11.91 -13.66
CA GLU A 13 1.37 -12.44 -14.99
C GLU A 13 1.41 -13.98 -15.02
N GLY A 14 2.31 -14.60 -14.25
CA GLY A 14 2.33 -16.05 -14.02
C GLY A 14 1.07 -16.54 -13.32
N ALA A 15 0.69 -15.91 -12.22
CA ALA A 15 -0.54 -16.23 -11.49
C ALA A 15 -1.80 -16.11 -12.38
N VAL A 16 -1.88 -15.05 -13.20
CA VAL A 16 -2.99 -14.87 -14.16
C VAL A 16 -3.09 -16.05 -15.12
N ARG A 17 -1.96 -16.52 -15.68
CA ARG A 17 -1.97 -17.69 -16.59
C ARG A 17 -2.48 -18.94 -15.88
N SER A 18 -1.93 -19.26 -14.71
CA SER A 18 -2.36 -20.42 -13.91
C SER A 18 -3.86 -20.41 -13.59
N LEU A 19 -4.40 -19.24 -13.24
CA LEU A 19 -5.83 -19.09 -12.93
C LEU A 19 -6.70 -19.18 -14.19
N ASN A 20 -6.25 -18.58 -15.30
CA ASN A 20 -6.98 -18.61 -16.55
C ASN A 20 -7.10 -20.02 -17.14
N ASP A 21 -6.09 -20.87 -16.95
CA ASP A 21 -6.12 -22.26 -17.43
C ASP A 21 -7.27 -23.08 -16.80
N VAL A 22 -7.75 -22.69 -15.62
CA VAL A 22 -8.86 -23.36 -14.91
C VAL A 22 -10.17 -22.57 -14.99
N LEU A 23 -10.13 -21.24 -14.89
CA LEU A 23 -11.31 -20.38 -14.82
C LEU A 23 -11.78 -19.86 -16.19
N GLY A 24 -10.91 -19.86 -17.21
CA GLY A 24 -11.25 -19.61 -18.61
C GLY A 24 -11.46 -18.15 -19.05
N ASP A 25 -11.70 -17.20 -18.14
CA ASP A 25 -11.89 -15.76 -18.47
C ASP A 25 -11.14 -14.82 -17.52
N VAL A 26 -9.89 -15.16 -17.18
CA VAL A 26 -9.03 -14.34 -16.32
C VAL A 26 -7.99 -13.63 -17.17
N ARG A 27 -8.17 -12.32 -17.37
CA ARG A 27 -7.24 -11.49 -18.16
C ARG A 27 -6.27 -10.71 -17.27
N ALA A 28 -6.69 -10.42 -16.05
CA ALA A 28 -5.87 -9.81 -15.01
C ALA A 28 -6.38 -10.24 -13.62
N LEU A 29 -5.56 -10.04 -12.59
CA LEU A 29 -5.93 -10.37 -11.21
C LEU A 29 -7.15 -9.61 -10.68
N ARG A 30 -7.57 -8.51 -11.32
CA ARG A 30 -8.82 -7.82 -10.97
C ARG A 30 -10.09 -8.63 -11.32
N ASP A 31 -9.96 -9.61 -12.21
CA ASP A 31 -11.07 -10.45 -12.67
C ASP A 31 -11.30 -11.64 -11.70
N VAL A 32 -10.49 -11.73 -10.63
CA VAL A 32 -10.46 -12.83 -9.67
C VAL A 32 -10.87 -12.30 -8.30
N SER A 33 -11.83 -12.97 -7.65
CA SER A 33 -12.19 -12.71 -6.25
C SER A 33 -11.25 -13.42 -5.27
N PRO A 34 -11.11 -12.96 -4.01
CA PRO A 34 -10.27 -13.62 -3.01
C PRO A 34 -10.66 -15.08 -2.82
N ARG A 35 -11.96 -15.37 -2.81
CA ARG A 35 -12.48 -16.74 -2.69
C ARG A 35 -12.01 -17.63 -3.86
N GLN A 36 -12.11 -17.13 -5.10
CA GLN A 36 -11.60 -17.87 -6.26
C GLN A 36 -10.09 -18.09 -6.16
N LEU A 37 -9.34 -17.11 -5.66
CA LEU A 37 -7.90 -17.27 -5.47
C LEU A 37 -7.60 -18.34 -4.40
N GLU A 38 -8.26 -18.30 -3.25
CA GLU A 38 -8.11 -19.27 -2.14
C GLU A 38 -8.46 -20.70 -2.58
N GLU A 39 -9.54 -20.89 -3.34
CA GLU A 39 -9.96 -22.19 -3.88
C GLU A 39 -8.89 -22.81 -4.82
N HIS A 40 -7.94 -22.01 -5.30
CA HIS A 40 -6.94 -22.39 -6.30
C HIS A 40 -5.50 -22.11 -5.86
N GLU A 41 -5.23 -22.02 -4.55
CA GLU A 41 -3.89 -21.72 -3.99
C GLU A 41 -2.79 -22.64 -4.54
N GLY A 42 -3.09 -23.93 -4.71
CA GLY A 42 -2.14 -24.94 -5.19
C GLY A 42 -1.82 -24.92 -6.70
N LEU A 43 -2.39 -24.00 -7.49
CA LEU A 43 -2.17 -23.95 -8.95
C LEU A 43 -0.86 -23.26 -9.37
N MET A 44 -0.17 -22.60 -8.45
CA MET A 44 1.00 -21.78 -8.75
C MET A 44 2.04 -21.87 -7.64
N PRO A 45 3.30 -21.45 -7.88
CA PRO A 45 4.29 -21.34 -6.81
C PRO A 45 3.81 -20.41 -5.69
N ASP A 46 4.11 -20.75 -4.43
CA ASP A 46 3.71 -19.97 -3.24
C ASP A 46 4.00 -18.48 -3.37
N LEU A 47 5.15 -18.13 -3.94
CA LEU A 47 5.54 -16.74 -4.16
C LEU A 47 4.58 -16.00 -5.10
N TRP A 48 4.15 -16.65 -6.19
CA TRP A 48 3.18 -16.08 -7.13
C TRP A 48 1.81 -15.94 -6.47
N TYR A 49 1.42 -16.92 -5.66
CA TYR A 49 0.19 -16.87 -4.90
C TYR A 49 0.19 -15.68 -3.91
N GLN A 50 1.29 -15.45 -3.19
CA GLN A 50 1.43 -14.27 -2.32
C GLN A 50 1.29 -12.96 -3.10
N ARG A 51 1.93 -12.84 -4.29
CA ARG A 51 1.78 -11.64 -5.13
C ARG A 51 0.35 -11.46 -5.61
N ALA A 52 -0.29 -12.54 -6.01
CA ALA A 52 -1.68 -12.54 -6.44
C ALA A 52 -2.61 -12.14 -5.30
N ARG A 53 -2.39 -12.67 -4.10
CA ARG A 53 -3.16 -12.38 -2.88
C ARG A 53 -3.10 -10.91 -2.53
N HIS A 54 -1.91 -10.30 -2.59
CA HIS A 54 -1.78 -8.85 -2.42
C HIS A 54 -2.69 -8.10 -3.41
N VAL A 55 -2.54 -8.35 -4.71
CA VAL A 55 -3.25 -7.58 -5.74
C VAL A 55 -4.77 -7.77 -5.65
N VAL A 56 -5.23 -9.01 -5.48
CA VAL A 56 -6.66 -9.34 -5.39
C VAL A 56 -7.27 -8.67 -4.15
N THR A 57 -6.64 -8.79 -2.99
CA THR A 57 -7.17 -8.22 -1.74
C THR A 57 -7.02 -6.69 -1.69
N GLU A 58 -5.96 -6.12 -2.28
CA GLU A 58 -5.78 -4.67 -2.39
C GLU A 58 -6.85 -4.04 -3.30
N ASN A 59 -7.27 -4.72 -4.39
CA ASN A 59 -8.40 -4.25 -5.21
C ASN A 59 -9.69 -4.11 -4.39
N GLU A 60 -10.02 -5.10 -3.56
CA GLU A 60 -11.18 -5.01 -2.66
C GLU A 60 -11.01 -3.95 -1.57
N ARG A 61 -9.79 -3.81 -1.06
CA ARG A 61 -9.42 -2.80 -0.05
C ARG A 61 -9.64 -1.39 -0.59
N VAL A 62 -9.30 -1.14 -1.85
CA VAL A 62 -9.58 0.13 -2.54
C VAL A 62 -11.08 0.40 -2.60
N LEU A 63 -11.90 -0.59 -2.98
CA LEU A 63 -13.36 -0.42 -3.01
C LEU A 63 -13.93 -0.15 -1.62
N SER A 64 -13.40 -0.80 -0.59
CA SER A 64 -13.76 -0.58 0.82
C SER A 64 -13.33 0.80 1.32
N ALA A 65 -12.16 1.26 0.91
CA ALA A 65 -11.63 2.58 1.24
C ALA A 65 -12.50 3.69 0.62
N VAL A 66 -12.92 3.52 -0.64
CA VAL A 66 -13.87 4.43 -1.31
C VAL A 66 -15.20 4.51 -0.56
N LYS A 67 -15.75 3.36 -0.12
CA LYS A 67 -16.98 3.33 0.68
C LYS A 67 -16.81 4.08 2.01
N SER A 68 -15.70 3.84 2.70
CA SER A 68 -15.38 4.46 4.00
C SER A 68 -15.29 5.98 3.86
N LEU A 69 -14.56 6.48 2.86
CA LEU A 69 -14.43 7.91 2.60
C LEU A 69 -15.78 8.56 2.26
N LYS A 70 -16.61 7.91 1.44
CA LYS A 70 -17.96 8.42 1.11
C LYS A 70 -18.88 8.49 2.33
N ALA A 71 -18.70 7.58 3.28
CA ALA A 71 -19.46 7.56 4.53
C ALA A 71 -18.88 8.51 5.61
N GLY A 72 -17.73 9.15 5.36
CA GLY A 72 -17.02 9.93 6.37
C GLY A 72 -16.33 9.08 7.45
N ASP A 73 -16.24 7.77 7.27
CA ASP A 73 -15.58 6.85 8.20
C ASP A 73 -14.06 6.86 7.98
N ILE A 74 -13.44 7.90 8.53
CA ILE A 74 -12.00 8.12 8.38
C ILE A 74 -11.17 7.08 9.17
N VAL A 75 -11.74 6.53 10.25
CA VAL A 75 -11.09 5.53 11.10
C VAL A 75 -10.97 4.22 10.34
N GLN A 76 -12.05 3.76 9.71
CA GLN A 76 -12.00 2.57 8.86
C GLN A 76 -11.07 2.77 7.66
N PHE A 77 -11.07 3.96 7.04
CA PHE A 77 -10.13 4.28 5.98
C PHE A 77 -8.66 4.16 6.45
N GLY A 78 -8.34 4.70 7.63
CA GLY A 78 -7.01 4.60 8.23
C GLY A 78 -6.58 3.16 8.53
N ARG A 79 -7.51 2.35 9.06
CA ARG A 79 -7.28 0.91 9.26
C ARG A 79 -6.94 0.21 7.94
N LEU A 80 -7.67 0.51 6.86
CA LEU A 80 -7.39 -0.04 5.53
C LEU A 80 -6.02 0.40 5.00
N MET A 81 -5.50 1.58 5.36
CA MET A 81 -4.13 1.97 5.03
C MET A 81 -3.10 1.02 5.68
N TYR A 82 -3.24 0.72 6.98
CA TYR A 82 -2.32 -0.18 7.66
C TYR A 82 -2.39 -1.61 7.11
N GLU A 83 -3.60 -2.12 6.86
CA GLU A 83 -3.77 -3.45 6.27
C GLU A 83 -3.15 -3.52 4.86
N SER A 84 -3.22 -2.44 4.09
CA SER A 84 -2.52 -2.35 2.82
C SER A 84 -1.00 -2.38 2.96
N HIS A 85 -0.46 -1.64 3.93
CA HIS A 85 0.98 -1.65 4.19
C HIS A 85 1.48 -3.03 4.59
N ALA A 86 0.75 -3.72 5.48
CA ALA A 86 1.06 -5.10 5.85
C ALA A 86 1.06 -6.01 4.61
N SER A 87 0.06 -5.91 3.74
CA SER A 87 0.03 -6.69 2.50
C SER A 87 1.18 -6.35 1.55
N LEU A 88 1.57 -5.08 1.41
CA LEU A 88 2.73 -4.68 0.61
C LEU A 88 4.07 -5.18 1.17
N ARG A 89 4.17 -5.28 2.49
CA ARG A 89 5.36 -5.78 3.19
C ARG A 89 5.46 -7.30 3.12
N ASP A 90 4.37 -7.99 3.45
CA ASP A 90 4.36 -9.43 3.72
C ASP A 90 4.02 -10.24 2.47
N ASP A 91 3.01 -9.81 1.69
CA ASP A 91 2.53 -10.55 0.52
C ASP A 91 3.18 -10.07 -0.78
N TYR A 92 3.42 -8.78 -0.92
CA TYR A 92 4.02 -8.20 -2.12
C TYR A 92 5.53 -8.01 -2.01
N GLU A 93 6.07 -7.99 -0.79
CA GLU A 93 7.50 -7.79 -0.49
C GLU A 93 8.12 -6.62 -1.26
N VAL A 94 7.45 -5.46 -1.22
CA VAL A 94 7.96 -4.21 -1.81
C VAL A 94 8.24 -3.12 -0.78
N SER A 95 8.01 -3.39 0.51
CA SER A 95 8.45 -2.48 1.56
C SER A 95 9.98 -2.56 1.79
N CYS A 96 10.48 -1.79 2.74
CA CYS A 96 11.83 -1.91 3.27
C CYS A 96 11.85 -1.47 4.74
N ALA A 97 12.97 -1.74 5.43
CA ALA A 97 13.10 -1.44 6.86
C ALA A 97 12.80 0.04 7.17
N GLU A 98 13.25 0.96 6.31
CA GLU A 98 13.02 2.39 6.43
C GLU A 98 11.52 2.75 6.36
N LEU A 99 10.80 2.19 5.38
CA LEU A 99 9.36 2.42 5.23
C LEU A 99 8.59 1.84 6.42
N ASP A 100 8.94 0.63 6.85
CA ASP A 100 8.30 -0.06 7.98
C ASP A 100 8.51 0.73 9.28
N VAL A 101 9.72 1.26 9.51
CA VAL A 101 10.02 2.14 10.65
C VAL A 101 9.15 3.40 10.62
N LEU A 102 8.98 4.03 9.46
CA LEU A 102 8.12 5.22 9.35
C LEU A 102 6.66 4.91 9.68
N VAL A 103 6.11 3.82 9.15
CA VAL A 103 4.72 3.41 9.43
C VAL A 103 4.54 3.07 10.90
N GLU A 104 5.51 2.34 11.49
CA GLU A 104 5.50 2.01 12.91
C GLU A 104 5.54 3.28 13.79
N LEU A 105 6.44 4.22 13.50
CA LEU A 105 6.55 5.46 14.26
C LEU A 105 5.30 6.32 14.13
N ALA A 106 4.70 6.38 12.94
CA ALA A 106 3.45 7.08 12.70
C ALA A 106 2.30 6.48 13.52
N SER A 107 2.18 5.15 13.55
CA SER A 107 1.12 4.43 14.30
C SER A 107 1.17 4.66 15.81
N ARG A 108 2.34 5.00 16.35
CA ARG A 108 2.54 5.29 17.78
C ARG A 108 2.28 6.75 18.13
N GLN A 109 2.10 7.65 17.15
CA GLN A 109 1.79 9.04 17.44
C GLN A 109 0.31 9.19 17.81
N PRO A 110 0.00 9.87 18.93
CA PRO A 110 -1.37 10.18 19.29
C PRO A 110 -2.12 10.86 18.15
N GLY A 111 -3.31 10.35 17.86
CA GLY A 111 -4.18 10.89 16.81
C GLY A 111 -3.90 10.38 15.40
N THR A 112 -2.76 9.73 15.09
CA THR A 112 -2.56 9.17 13.73
C THR A 112 -3.61 8.12 13.42
N ILE A 113 -4.34 8.31 12.33
CA ILE A 113 -5.47 7.49 11.92
C ILE A 113 -5.01 6.33 11.02
N GLY A 114 -4.05 6.57 10.12
CA GLY A 114 -3.59 5.60 9.14
C GLY A 114 -2.20 5.92 8.59
N SER A 115 -1.45 4.89 8.21
CA SER A 115 -0.16 5.07 7.54
C SER A 115 0.15 3.89 6.62
N ARG A 116 0.77 4.18 5.47
CA ARG A 116 1.30 3.17 4.53
C ARG A 116 2.41 3.73 3.66
N MET A 117 3.22 2.84 3.08
CA MET A 117 4.06 3.23 1.95
C MET A 117 3.22 3.66 0.73
N THR A 118 3.79 4.52 -0.10
CA THR A 118 3.18 4.98 -1.36
C THR A 118 4.19 4.96 -2.51
N GLY A 119 3.72 4.72 -3.73
CA GLY A 119 4.57 4.50 -4.90
C GLY A 119 5.03 3.04 -5.02
N ALA A 120 6.15 2.82 -5.72
CA ALA A 120 6.62 1.49 -6.11
C ALA A 120 7.21 0.66 -4.95
N GLY A 121 7.61 1.30 -3.85
CA GLY A 121 8.31 0.65 -2.74
C GLY A 121 9.82 0.63 -2.91
N PHE A 122 10.49 -0.22 -2.12
CA PHE A 122 11.95 -0.33 -2.01
C PHE A 122 12.61 0.99 -1.58
N GLY A 123 11.90 1.75 -0.74
CA GLY A 123 12.24 3.12 -0.33
C GLY A 123 11.19 4.14 -0.79
N GLY A 124 11.55 5.42 -0.72
CA GLY A 124 10.65 6.51 -1.08
C GLY A 124 9.86 7.05 0.12
N CYS A 125 8.53 7.09 0.01
CA CYS A 125 7.68 7.83 0.94
C CYS A 125 6.63 6.95 1.62
N THR A 126 6.22 7.35 2.82
CA THR A 126 4.95 6.96 3.42
C THR A 126 3.93 8.09 3.31
N VAL A 127 2.65 7.73 3.25
CA VAL A 127 1.52 8.65 3.39
C VAL A 127 0.84 8.39 4.73
N ASN A 128 0.61 9.45 5.49
CA ASN A 128 0.13 9.40 6.86
C ASN A 128 -1.11 10.28 6.99
N LEU A 129 -2.14 9.74 7.63
CA LEU A 129 -3.39 10.44 7.90
C LEU A 129 -3.40 10.86 9.37
N VAL A 130 -3.24 12.17 9.60
CA VAL A 130 -3.02 12.76 10.92
C VAL A 130 -3.96 13.96 11.07
N PRO A 131 -4.63 14.12 12.24
CA PRO A 131 -5.41 15.32 12.57
C PRO A 131 -4.55 16.57 12.47
N ALA A 132 -5.12 17.67 11.98
CA ALA A 132 -4.39 18.91 11.70
C ALA A 132 -3.67 19.46 12.94
N GLU A 133 -4.32 19.34 14.10
CA GLU A 133 -3.83 19.73 15.41
C GLU A 133 -2.62 18.90 15.90
N ALA A 134 -2.45 17.68 15.40
CA ALA A 134 -1.38 16.77 15.81
C ALA A 134 -0.16 16.80 14.86
N VAL A 135 -0.22 17.58 13.77
CA VAL A 135 0.81 17.59 12.72
C VAL A 135 2.18 18.05 13.24
N ALA A 136 2.22 19.10 14.07
CA ALA A 136 3.47 19.64 14.58
C ALA A 136 4.22 18.61 15.45
N ASP A 137 3.50 17.97 16.37
CA ASP A 137 4.05 16.93 17.23
C ASP A 137 4.46 15.69 16.43
N PHE A 138 3.63 15.28 15.46
CA PHE A 138 3.96 14.20 14.54
C PHE A 138 5.28 14.46 13.82
N GLN A 139 5.46 15.65 13.23
CA GLN A 139 6.67 16.01 12.50
C GLN A 139 7.91 15.94 13.39
N ALA A 140 7.84 16.52 14.58
CA ALA A 140 8.97 16.55 15.52
C ALA A 140 9.36 15.13 15.96
N VAL A 141 8.40 14.37 16.48
CA VAL A 141 8.65 13.06 17.09
C VAL A 141 9.05 12.02 16.04
N VAL A 142 8.39 12.00 14.88
CA VAL A 142 8.72 11.04 13.81
C VAL A 142 10.10 11.34 13.24
N ALA A 143 10.45 12.62 13.02
CA ALA A 143 11.77 12.98 12.50
C ALA A 143 12.90 12.57 13.45
N GLU A 144 12.77 12.88 14.73
CA GLU A 144 13.75 12.52 15.76
C GLU A 144 13.92 11.00 15.85
N LYS A 145 12.82 10.26 16.04
CA LYS A 145 12.86 8.81 16.24
C LYS A 145 13.30 8.05 14.99
N TYR A 146 12.93 8.54 13.79
CA TYR A 146 13.37 7.92 12.55
C TYR A 146 14.87 8.09 12.35
N GLN A 147 15.41 9.29 12.60
CA GLN A 147 16.84 9.55 12.52
C GLN A 147 17.62 8.73 13.55
N ALA A 148 17.11 8.60 14.77
CA ALA A 148 17.74 7.77 15.80
C ALA A 148 17.79 6.29 15.42
N ARG A 149 16.78 5.77 14.71
CA ARG A 149 16.68 4.34 14.33
C ARG A 149 17.41 3.98 13.04
N THR A 150 17.46 4.89 12.09
CA THR A 150 17.96 4.60 10.73
C THR A 150 19.24 5.35 10.38
N GLY A 151 19.60 6.39 11.14
CA GLY A 151 20.66 7.33 10.79
C GLY A 151 20.29 8.31 9.68
N LEU A 152 19.08 8.20 9.11
CA LEU A 152 18.61 9.01 7.98
C LEU A 152 17.69 10.13 8.47
N LYS A 153 17.83 11.32 7.90
CA LYS A 153 16.92 12.44 8.16
C LYS A 153 15.73 12.37 7.21
N PRO A 154 14.47 12.29 7.70
CA PRO A 154 13.32 12.25 6.83
C PRO A 154 12.95 13.68 6.36
N MET A 155 12.30 13.77 5.21
CA MET A 155 11.59 14.97 4.78
C MET A 155 10.09 14.75 4.98
N ILE A 156 9.43 15.67 5.68
CA ILE A 156 8.00 15.55 6.00
C ILE A 156 7.26 16.74 5.40
N TYR A 157 6.31 16.45 4.51
CA TYR A 157 5.49 17.43 3.82
C TYR A 157 4.04 17.34 4.29
N VAL A 158 3.46 18.47 4.65
CA VAL A 158 2.02 18.58 4.95
C VAL A 158 1.31 18.91 3.64
N CYS A 159 0.46 17.99 3.19
CA CYS A 159 -0.17 18.07 1.87
C CYS A 159 -1.70 18.10 2.00
N SER A 160 -2.35 18.83 1.10
CA SER A 160 -3.80 18.77 0.88
C SER A 160 -4.09 18.32 -0.56
N PRO A 161 -5.22 17.65 -0.83
CA PRO A 161 -5.66 17.39 -2.20
C PRO A 161 -5.72 18.69 -3.01
N SER A 162 -5.24 18.66 -4.25
CA SER A 162 -5.12 19.84 -5.11
C SER A 162 -5.56 19.53 -6.54
N ASN A 163 -5.76 20.59 -7.33
CA ASN A 163 -6.11 20.47 -8.74
C ASN A 163 -4.94 19.87 -9.55
N GLY A 164 -5.30 19.14 -10.62
CA GLY A 164 -4.34 18.68 -11.62
C GLY A 164 -3.84 19.82 -12.54
N VAL A 165 -3.11 19.44 -13.59
CA VAL A 165 -2.59 20.40 -14.58
C VAL A 165 -3.73 21.14 -15.28
N THR A 166 -3.62 22.47 -15.36
CA THR A 166 -4.56 23.32 -16.11
C THR A 166 -3.79 24.31 -16.99
N HIS A 167 -4.34 24.62 -18.15
CA HIS A 167 -3.83 25.68 -19.02
C HIS A 167 -4.78 26.88 -18.97
N ARG A 168 -4.27 28.07 -18.63
CA ARG A 168 -5.02 29.33 -18.76
C ARG A 168 -4.59 30.01 -20.06
N LYS A 169 -5.54 30.27 -20.97
CA LYS A 169 -5.30 31.21 -22.08
C LYS A 169 -5.27 32.62 -21.49
N LEU A 170 -4.17 33.33 -21.73
CA LEU A 170 -4.04 34.77 -21.45
C LEU A 170 -4.96 35.56 -22.37
#